data_AF-A0A358M514-F1
#
_entry.id   AF-A0A358M514-F1
#
_cell.length_a   1.000
_cell.length_b   1.000
_cell.length_c   1.000
_cell.angle_alpha   90.00
_cell.angle_beta   90.00
_cell.angle_gamma   90.00
#
_symmetry.space_group_name_H-M   'P 1'
#
loop_
_entity.id
_entity.type
_entity.pdbx_description
1 polymer ?
#
loop_
_entity_poly.entity_id
_entity_poly.type
_entity_poly.pdbx_seq_one_letter_code
_entity_poly.pdbx_strand_id
1 'polypeptide(L)'
;MINSESAFRSGFITVIGKPNVGKSTIINSLLGEKVAITSPKPQTTRSNLRAIITGPGYQMIFIDTPGIHTPKNKLGEYMVASASATFGEVDVIVMVCDATDRALSQNDVRIIEKLKAVKNKPVFLVINKTDAVRKELLLEKIKTYAELYPFREIIPLSALKREGLDILRDAILGCLKEGPQYFPENITADTTMRTIVSEIIREKILRNTNDEVPHGAGIEIIRYKEPGGSGGITSIEANIYCEKATHKGILIGKNGEKLKQIGSAARRDIERIVGGQVNLKLWVKVKDDWRNSPGMLKELGFQ
;
A
#
# COMPACT_ATOMS: atom_id res chain seq x y z
N MET A 1 31.03 -32.16 14.20
CA MET A 1 30.60 -30.75 14.35
C MET A 1 29.26 -30.65 13.65
N ILE A 2 28.20 -30.35 14.38
CA ILE A 2 26.86 -30.20 13.83
C ILE A 2 26.84 -28.81 13.16
N ASN A 3 26.70 -28.77 11.83
CA ASN A 3 26.43 -27.52 11.11
C ASN A 3 25.10 -26.97 11.65
N SER A 4 25.14 -25.89 12.42
CA SER A 4 23.94 -25.08 12.63
C SER A 4 23.66 -24.34 11.33
N GLU A 5 22.91 -24.95 10.42
CA GLU A 5 22.22 -24.18 9.39
C GLU A 5 21.44 -23.08 10.13
N SER A 6 21.79 -21.82 9.86
CA SER A 6 21.15 -20.68 10.51
C SER A 6 19.64 -20.78 10.29
N ALA A 7 18.88 -20.94 11.36
CA ALA A 7 17.44 -21.09 11.30
C ALA A 7 16.80 -19.93 10.53
N PHE A 8 16.16 -20.24 9.40
CA PHE A 8 15.49 -19.26 8.55
C PHE A 8 14.18 -18.82 9.21
N ARG A 9 13.98 -17.51 9.37
CA ARG A 9 12.78 -16.95 9.98
C ARG A 9 11.86 -16.32 8.95
N SER A 10 10.58 -16.62 9.02
CA SER A 10 9.61 -15.99 8.12
C SER A 10 8.27 -15.74 8.77
N GLY A 11 7.51 -14.82 8.19
CA GLY A 11 6.15 -14.57 8.64
C GLY A 11 5.46 -13.43 7.90
N PHE A 12 4.16 -13.33 8.16
CA PHE A 12 3.25 -12.36 7.56
C PHE A 12 3.02 -11.19 8.52
N ILE A 13 3.21 -9.97 8.01
CA ILE A 13 3.09 -8.73 8.77
C ILE A 13 1.97 -7.92 8.16
N THR A 14 0.98 -7.50 8.94
CA THR A 14 0.01 -6.51 8.46
C THR A 14 0.38 -5.11 8.95
N VAL A 15 0.23 -4.13 8.07
CA VAL A 15 0.38 -2.72 8.41
C VAL A 15 -1.01 -2.07 8.40
N ILE A 16 -1.43 -1.57 9.56
CA ILE A 16 -2.77 -0.99 9.76
C ILE A 16 -2.64 0.42 10.28
N GLY A 17 -3.70 1.21 10.16
CA GLY A 17 -3.71 2.62 10.56
C GLY A 17 -4.66 3.42 9.70
N LYS A 18 -5.04 4.60 10.18
CA LYS A 18 -5.94 5.49 9.42
C LYS A 18 -5.34 5.85 8.04
N PRO A 19 -6.13 6.35 7.09
CA PRO A 19 -5.60 6.80 5.80
C PRO A 19 -4.51 7.87 5.97
N ASN A 20 -3.54 7.91 5.05
CA ASN A 20 -2.46 8.92 4.98
C ASN A 20 -1.42 8.95 6.10
N VAL A 21 -1.42 7.99 7.04
CA VAL A 21 -0.36 7.88 8.08
C VAL A 21 1.01 7.44 7.53
N GLY A 22 1.07 7.01 6.27
CA GLY A 22 2.32 6.61 5.61
C GLY A 22 2.62 5.10 5.63
N LYS A 23 1.61 4.23 5.74
CA LYS A 23 1.76 2.76 5.67
C LYS A 23 2.58 2.31 4.45
N SER A 24 2.14 2.66 3.25
CA SER A 24 2.82 2.31 2.01
C SER A 24 4.19 2.99 1.87
N THR A 25 4.40 4.15 2.51
CA THR A 25 5.72 4.79 2.59
C THR A 25 6.68 3.97 3.45
N ILE A 26 6.23 3.45 4.60
CA ILE A 26 7.03 2.57 5.46
C ILE A 26 7.42 1.32 4.69
N ILE A 27 6.45 0.66 4.05
CA ILE A 27 6.68 -0.57 3.27
C ILE A 27 7.71 -0.34 2.15
N ASN A 28 7.53 0.71 1.34
CA ASN A 28 8.48 1.05 0.28
C ASN A 28 9.87 1.41 0.82
N SER A 29 9.94 2.13 1.94
CA SER A 29 11.22 2.52 2.52
C SER A 29 11.95 1.32 3.14
N LEU A 30 11.24 0.34 3.70
CA LEU A 30 11.82 -0.92 4.17
C LEU A 30 12.32 -1.79 3.00
N LEU A 31 11.56 -1.85 1.90
CA LEU A 31 11.96 -2.55 0.67
C LEU A 31 13.16 -1.92 -0.04
N GLY A 32 13.33 -0.60 0.10
CA GLY A 32 14.32 0.17 -0.67
C GLY A 32 13.85 0.56 -2.08
N GLU A 33 12.77 -0.04 -2.56
CA GLU A 33 12.13 0.25 -3.85
C GLU A 33 10.62 0.48 -3.74
N LYS A 34 10.01 0.98 -4.82
CA LYS A 34 8.60 1.37 -4.83
C LYS A 34 7.73 0.23 -5.36
N VAL A 35 7.07 -0.48 -4.44
CA VAL A 35 6.15 -1.58 -4.77
C VAL A 35 4.70 -1.20 -4.46
N ALA A 36 4.45 -0.46 -3.38
CA ALA A 36 3.13 0.03 -2.98
C ALA A 36 2.90 1.49 -3.44
N ILE A 37 1.71 1.81 -3.93
CA ILE A 37 1.42 3.18 -4.35
C ILE A 37 1.19 4.12 -3.18
N THR A 38 1.54 5.39 -3.37
CA THR A 38 1.44 6.42 -2.32
C THR A 38 0.73 7.68 -2.82
N SER A 39 -0.24 8.17 -2.06
CA SER A 39 -0.95 9.41 -2.34
C SER A 39 -1.41 10.06 -1.03
N PRO A 40 -1.47 11.41 -0.97
CA PRO A 40 -2.02 12.13 0.17
C PRO A 40 -3.54 11.98 0.29
N LYS A 41 -4.21 11.25 -0.62
CA LYS A 41 -5.65 11.03 -0.57
C LYS A 41 -6.01 9.78 0.23
N PRO A 42 -7.13 9.81 0.99
CA PRO A 42 -7.69 8.62 1.59
C PRO A 42 -7.96 7.50 0.57
N GLN A 43 -8.14 6.26 1.02
CA GLN A 43 -8.45 5.11 0.15
C GLN A 43 -7.43 4.88 -0.97
N THR A 44 -6.15 5.12 -0.68
CA THR A 44 -5.07 4.90 -1.66
C THR A 44 -4.86 3.42 -1.94
N THR A 45 -4.89 2.50 -0.97
CA THR A 45 -4.73 1.04 -1.21
C THR A 45 -6.09 0.37 -1.40
N ARG A 46 -6.27 -0.43 -2.47
CA ARG A 46 -7.52 -1.16 -2.79
C ARG A 46 -7.37 -2.67 -2.92
N SER A 47 -6.15 -3.16 -3.14
CA SER A 47 -5.83 -4.59 -3.26
C SER A 47 -4.82 -4.98 -2.20
N ASN A 48 -4.82 -6.25 -1.77
CA ASN A 48 -3.80 -6.80 -0.89
C ASN A 48 -2.50 -6.94 -1.69
N LEU A 49 -1.65 -5.95 -1.61
CA LEU A 49 -0.30 -6.06 -2.10
C LEU A 49 0.55 -6.72 -1.02
N ARG A 50 1.17 -7.85 -1.34
CA ARG A 50 2.21 -8.44 -0.47
C ARG A 50 3.56 -7.93 -0.93
N ALA A 51 4.17 -7.10 -0.10
CA ALA A 51 5.54 -6.64 -0.23
C ALA A 51 6.47 -7.62 0.50
N ILE A 52 7.47 -8.14 -0.20
CA ILE A 52 8.34 -9.21 0.31
C ILE A 52 9.73 -8.65 0.52
N ILE A 53 10.21 -8.70 1.76
CA ILE A 53 11.57 -8.32 2.13
C ILE A 53 12.33 -9.59 2.50
N THR A 54 13.26 -9.99 1.64
CA THR A 54 14.14 -11.13 1.87
C THR A 54 15.54 -10.63 2.25
N GLY A 55 16.09 -11.16 3.34
CA GLY A 55 17.45 -10.88 3.78
C GLY A 55 18.16 -12.16 4.23
N PRO A 56 19.43 -12.07 4.66
CA PRO A 56 20.18 -13.24 5.08
C PRO A 56 19.50 -13.94 6.28
N GLY A 57 18.94 -15.12 6.03
CA GLY A 57 18.26 -15.93 7.06
C GLY A 57 16.85 -15.49 7.43
N TYR A 58 16.20 -14.59 6.67
CA TYR A 58 14.81 -14.25 6.94
C TYR A 58 13.99 -13.78 5.71
N GLN A 59 12.66 -13.88 5.83
CA GLN A 59 11.71 -13.28 4.90
C GLN A 59 10.50 -12.67 5.62
N MET A 60 10.27 -11.37 5.41
CA MET A 60 9.11 -10.64 5.92
C MET A 60 8.11 -10.38 4.79
N ILE A 61 6.87 -10.85 4.95
CA ILE A 61 5.79 -10.65 3.98
C ILE A 61 4.82 -9.59 4.51
N PHE A 62 4.98 -8.35 4.07
CA PHE A 62 4.10 -7.24 4.43
C PHE A 62 2.83 -7.26 3.59
N ILE A 63 1.69 -7.40 4.25
CA ILE A 63 0.36 -7.32 3.63
C ILE A 63 -0.15 -5.87 3.81
N ASP A 64 -0.12 -5.08 2.73
CA ASP A 64 -0.74 -3.76 2.70
C ASP A 64 -2.25 -3.95 2.60
N THR A 65 -2.96 -3.73 3.72
CA THR A 65 -4.41 -3.88 3.77
C THR A 65 -5.09 -2.54 3.45
N PRO A 66 -6.20 -2.55 2.69
CA PRO A 66 -7.06 -1.38 2.57
C PRO A 66 -7.45 -0.83 3.96
N GLY A 67 -7.45 0.50 4.11
CA GLY A 67 -7.81 1.12 5.40
C GLY A 67 -9.24 0.75 5.83
N ILE A 68 -9.41 0.38 7.11
CA ILE A 68 -10.72 0.06 7.70
C ILE A 68 -11.60 1.31 7.69
N HIS A 69 -12.73 1.26 7.00
CA HIS A 69 -13.76 2.30 6.98
C HIS A 69 -15.14 1.67 6.77
N THR A 70 -16.22 2.42 7.03
CA THR A 70 -17.57 1.93 6.75
C THR A 70 -17.77 1.83 5.23
N PRO A 71 -18.08 0.64 4.67
CA PRO A 71 -18.26 0.46 3.23
C PRO A 71 -19.51 1.20 2.74
N LYS A 72 -19.45 1.70 1.50
CA LYS A 72 -20.57 2.39 0.83
C LYS A 72 -20.97 1.75 -0.51
N ASN A 73 -20.24 0.73 -0.95
CA ASN A 73 -20.41 0.01 -2.21
C ASN A 73 -19.69 -1.35 -2.11
N LYS A 74 -19.89 -2.23 -3.11
CA LYS A 74 -19.28 -3.58 -3.11
C LYS A 74 -17.75 -3.57 -3.11
N LEU A 75 -17.11 -2.61 -3.79
CA LEU A 75 -15.66 -2.42 -3.70
C LEU A 75 -15.22 -2.15 -2.25
N GLY A 76 -15.95 -1.32 -1.53
CA GLY A 76 -15.71 -1.04 -0.11
C GLY A 76 -15.93 -2.28 0.77
N GLU A 77 -16.97 -3.07 0.50
CA GLU A 77 -17.23 -4.33 1.20
C GLU A 77 -16.07 -5.31 1.01
N TYR A 78 -15.60 -5.48 -0.23
CA TYR A 78 -14.40 -6.26 -0.54
C TYR A 78 -13.18 -5.75 0.24
N MET A 79 -12.94 -4.42 0.24
CA MET A 79 -11.82 -3.83 0.97
C MET A 79 -11.89 -4.11 2.48
N VAL A 80 -13.08 -4.04 3.09
CA VAL A 80 -13.29 -4.35 4.52
C VAL A 80 -13.14 -5.84 4.80
N ALA A 81 -13.70 -6.71 3.98
CA ALA A 81 -13.59 -8.16 4.12
C ALA A 81 -12.12 -8.60 4.02
N SER A 82 -11.41 -8.06 3.02
CA SER A 82 -9.99 -8.30 2.78
C SER A 82 -9.11 -7.88 3.96
N ALA A 83 -9.36 -6.67 4.51
CA ALA A 83 -8.67 -6.20 5.70
C ALA A 83 -8.98 -7.08 6.93
N SER A 84 -10.23 -7.52 7.09
CA SER A 84 -10.66 -8.34 8.24
C SER A 84 -10.08 -9.75 8.21
N ALA A 85 -10.02 -10.40 7.03
CA ALA A 85 -9.39 -11.70 6.84
C ALA A 85 -7.89 -11.68 7.23
N THR A 86 -7.21 -10.58 6.90
CA THR A 86 -5.78 -10.42 7.16
C THR A 86 -5.44 -10.46 8.66
N PHE A 87 -6.31 -9.95 9.54
CA PHE A 87 -6.06 -9.99 11.00
C PHE A 87 -5.97 -11.42 11.55
N GLY A 88 -6.64 -12.39 10.93
CA GLY A 88 -6.59 -13.80 11.31
C GLY A 88 -5.27 -14.48 10.94
N GLU A 89 -4.68 -14.11 9.81
CA GLU A 89 -3.59 -14.86 9.17
C GLU A 89 -2.18 -14.34 9.44
N VAL A 90 -2.03 -13.14 10.02
CA VAL A 90 -0.71 -12.52 10.24
C VAL A 90 -0.01 -12.98 11.51
N ASP A 91 1.32 -13.05 11.48
CA ASP A 91 2.18 -13.32 12.63
C ASP A 91 2.46 -12.06 13.46
N VAL A 92 2.53 -10.89 12.80
CA VAL A 92 2.84 -9.60 13.42
C VAL A 92 1.88 -8.51 12.94
N ILE A 93 1.49 -7.61 13.84
CA ILE A 93 0.67 -6.45 13.51
C ILE A 93 1.48 -5.18 13.76
N VAL A 94 1.52 -4.29 12.77
CA VAL A 94 2.12 -2.95 12.87
C VAL A 94 1.01 -1.91 12.74
N MET A 95 0.62 -1.31 13.85
CA MET A 95 -0.28 -0.16 13.84
C MET A 95 0.53 1.12 13.61
N VAL A 96 0.14 1.93 12.62
CA VAL A 96 0.79 3.18 12.27
C VAL A 96 -0.13 4.35 12.60
N CYS A 97 0.37 5.31 13.38
CA CYS A 97 -0.29 6.57 13.63
C CYS A 97 0.56 7.77 13.13
N ASP A 98 -0.08 8.94 13.05
CA ASP A 98 0.55 10.15 12.56
C ASP A 98 1.07 11.02 13.73
N ALA A 99 2.36 11.31 13.74
CA ALA A 99 2.96 12.19 14.73
C ALA A 99 2.38 13.61 14.67
N THR A 100 1.89 14.06 13.51
CA THR A 100 1.36 15.43 13.30
C THR A 100 -0.07 15.62 13.80
N ASP A 101 -0.79 14.54 14.13
CA ASP A 101 -2.15 14.65 14.64
C ASP A 101 -2.18 15.38 15.99
N ARG A 102 -2.97 16.44 16.12
CA ARG A 102 -3.08 17.19 17.39
C ARG A 102 -3.78 16.42 18.51
N ALA A 103 -4.62 15.44 18.16
CA ALA A 103 -5.38 14.65 19.11
C ALA A 103 -5.50 13.20 18.61
N LEU A 104 -5.87 12.29 19.51
CA LEU A 104 -6.14 10.90 19.16
C LEU A 104 -7.28 10.80 18.14
N SER A 105 -7.04 10.13 17.01
CA SER A 105 -8.07 9.97 15.99
C SER A 105 -9.12 8.95 16.42
N GLN A 106 -10.40 9.21 16.11
CA GLN A 106 -11.46 8.20 16.27
C GLN A 106 -11.17 6.91 15.48
N ASN A 107 -10.45 7.00 14.36
CA ASN A 107 -10.02 5.80 13.62
C ASN A 107 -8.99 5.00 14.40
N ASP A 108 -8.06 5.66 15.08
CA ASP A 108 -7.04 4.99 15.89
C ASP A 108 -7.70 4.28 17.08
N VAL A 109 -8.67 4.93 17.74
CA VAL A 109 -9.50 4.32 18.79
C VAL A 109 -10.22 3.06 18.28
N ARG A 110 -10.90 3.16 17.12
CA ARG A 110 -11.60 2.01 16.52
C ARG A 110 -10.67 0.86 16.16
N ILE A 111 -9.47 1.16 15.67
CA ILE A 111 -8.45 0.14 15.37
C ILE A 111 -8.00 -0.52 16.67
N ILE A 112 -7.71 0.25 17.72
CA ILE A 112 -7.32 -0.27 19.04
C ILE A 112 -8.40 -1.17 19.63
N GLU A 113 -9.67 -0.78 19.54
CA GLU A 113 -10.79 -1.63 19.99
C GLU A 113 -10.83 -2.97 19.25
N LYS A 114 -10.57 -2.97 17.93
CA LYS A 114 -10.44 -4.23 17.17
C LYS A 114 -9.21 -5.04 17.59
N LEU A 115 -8.10 -4.38 17.88
CA LEU A 115 -6.87 -5.05 18.35
C LEU A 115 -7.07 -5.74 19.69
N LYS A 116 -7.89 -5.19 20.59
CA LYS A 116 -8.24 -5.84 21.86
C LYS A 116 -8.92 -7.20 21.68
N ALA A 117 -9.59 -7.43 20.54
CA ALA A 117 -10.19 -8.72 20.21
C ALA A 117 -9.18 -9.73 19.63
N VAL A 118 -8.01 -9.28 19.17
CA VAL A 118 -6.94 -10.13 18.64
C VAL A 118 -6.13 -10.70 19.81
N LYS A 119 -6.13 -12.02 19.96
CA LYS A 119 -5.35 -12.71 21.01
C LYS A 119 -4.02 -13.21 20.47
N ASN A 120 -3.00 -13.20 21.34
CA ASN A 120 -1.69 -13.85 21.14
C ASN A 120 -0.89 -13.40 19.91
N LYS A 121 -1.05 -12.14 19.47
CA LYS A 121 -0.24 -11.57 18.39
C LYS A 121 0.58 -10.37 18.88
N PRO A 122 1.89 -10.29 18.58
CA PRO A 122 2.68 -9.09 18.85
C PRO A 122 2.15 -7.92 18.01
N VAL A 123 1.83 -6.82 18.70
CA VAL A 123 1.38 -5.58 18.07
C VAL A 123 2.39 -4.49 18.36
N PHE A 124 2.97 -3.93 17.31
CA PHE A 124 3.85 -2.77 17.35
C PHE A 124 3.06 -1.51 17.06
N LEU A 125 3.37 -0.42 17.77
CA LEU A 125 2.94 0.91 17.38
C LEU A 125 4.08 1.64 16.70
N VAL A 126 3.82 2.16 15.52
CA VAL A 126 4.72 3.04 14.78
C VAL A 126 4.14 4.44 14.78
N ILE A 127 4.88 5.38 15.36
CA ILE A 127 4.53 6.81 15.31
C ILE A 127 5.32 7.43 14.17
N ASN A 128 4.70 7.54 12.99
CA ASN A 128 5.37 7.98 11.77
C ASN A 128 5.33 9.51 11.61
N LYS A 129 6.21 10.06 10.75
CA LYS A 129 6.36 11.50 10.44
C LYS A 129 6.94 12.30 11.60
N THR A 130 7.86 11.71 12.36
CA THR A 130 8.56 12.40 13.46
C THR A 130 9.35 13.63 12.99
N ASP A 131 9.75 13.67 11.71
CA ASP A 131 10.43 14.80 11.08
C ASP A 131 9.58 16.09 11.03
N ALA A 132 8.26 15.98 11.23
CA ALA A 132 7.34 17.11 11.15
C ALA A 132 6.89 17.63 12.53
N VAL A 133 7.42 17.10 13.65
CA VAL A 133 6.99 17.49 15.01
C VAL A 133 8.14 17.69 15.98
N ARG A 134 7.87 18.44 17.06
CA ARG A 134 8.81 18.62 18.18
C ARG A 134 8.78 17.42 19.12
N LYS A 135 9.87 17.19 19.85
CA LYS A 135 10.06 16.04 20.74
C LYS A 135 9.04 15.97 21.88
N GLU A 136 8.61 17.11 22.40
CA GLU A 136 7.67 17.17 23.53
C GLU A 136 6.29 16.59 23.14
N LEU A 137 5.80 16.95 21.96
CA LEU A 137 4.54 16.41 21.40
C LEU A 137 4.63 14.90 21.13
N LEU A 138 5.81 14.41 20.78
CA LEU A 138 6.04 12.99 20.55
C LEU A 138 5.94 12.19 21.86
N LEU A 139 6.53 12.68 22.95
CA LEU A 139 6.46 12.04 24.26
C LEU A 139 5.02 11.95 24.78
N GLU A 140 4.24 13.03 24.63
CA GLU A 140 2.82 13.03 24.99
C GLU A 140 2.01 11.98 24.22
N LYS A 141 2.31 11.82 22.92
CA LYS A 141 1.69 10.78 22.08
C LYS A 141 2.08 9.38 22.53
N ILE A 142 3.36 9.12 22.78
CA ILE A 142 3.82 7.82 23.27
C ILE A 142 3.07 7.44 24.54
N LYS A 143 2.98 8.37 25.52
CA LYS A 143 2.24 8.16 26.76
C LYS A 143 0.76 7.84 26.49
N THR A 144 0.10 8.67 25.68
CA THR A 144 -1.33 8.48 25.35
C THR A 144 -1.61 7.11 24.75
N TYR A 145 -0.80 6.67 23.80
CA TYR A 145 -1.00 5.36 23.16
C TYR A 145 -0.64 4.19 24.08
N ALA A 146 0.40 4.33 24.90
CA ALA A 146 0.80 3.30 25.87
C ALA A 146 -0.32 3.02 26.91
N GLU A 147 -1.09 4.04 27.28
CA GLU A 147 -2.23 3.89 28.20
C GLU A 147 -3.45 3.19 27.56
N LEU A 148 -3.57 3.23 26.22
CA LEU A 148 -4.73 2.70 25.50
C LEU A 148 -4.62 1.22 25.14
N TYR A 149 -3.40 0.73 24.93
CA TYR A 149 -3.15 -0.64 24.49
C TYR A 149 -1.73 -1.10 24.87
N PRO A 150 -1.56 -2.35 25.33
CA PRO A 150 -0.26 -2.91 25.68
C PRO A 150 0.51 -3.32 24.41
N PHE A 151 1.03 -2.33 23.68
CA PHE A 151 1.90 -2.58 22.54
C PHE A 151 3.16 -3.31 22.98
N ARG A 152 3.67 -4.22 22.13
CA ARG A 152 4.95 -4.89 22.37
C ARG A 152 6.10 -3.87 22.41
N GLU A 153 6.06 -2.91 21.49
CA GLU A 153 7.00 -1.81 21.43
C GLU A 153 6.34 -0.62 20.71
N ILE A 154 6.74 0.59 21.10
CA ILE A 154 6.31 1.85 20.47
C ILE A 154 7.54 2.47 19.81
N ILE A 155 7.52 2.58 18.49
CA ILE A 155 8.67 2.94 17.66
C ILE A 155 8.36 4.24 16.91
N PRO A 156 8.89 5.38 17.36
CA PRO A 156 8.84 6.62 16.59
C PRO A 156 9.81 6.57 15.41
N LEU A 157 9.35 6.93 14.20
CA LEU A 157 10.19 6.91 13.01
C LEU A 157 9.78 7.95 11.96
N SER A 158 10.67 8.20 10.99
CA SER A 158 10.34 8.92 9.77
C SER A 158 10.55 8.03 8.56
N ALA A 159 9.45 7.51 8.00
CA ALA A 159 9.50 6.72 6.78
C ALA A 159 9.99 7.54 5.57
N LEU A 160 9.74 8.85 5.57
CA LEU A 160 10.17 9.77 4.53
C LEU A 160 11.69 10.01 4.55
N LYS A 161 12.26 10.16 5.76
CA LYS A 161 13.70 10.36 5.97
C LYS A 161 14.49 9.06 6.10
N ARG A 162 13.80 7.92 6.15
CA ARG A 162 14.36 6.58 6.39
C ARG A 162 15.07 6.45 7.75
N GLU A 163 14.56 7.15 8.75
CA GLU A 163 15.09 7.11 10.13
C GLU A 163 14.26 6.14 10.97
N GLY A 164 14.90 5.24 11.73
CA GLY A 164 14.25 4.29 12.64
C GLY A 164 13.58 3.08 11.98
N LEU A 165 13.79 2.89 10.67
CA LEU A 165 13.24 1.75 9.93
C LEU A 165 13.96 0.43 10.25
N ASP A 166 15.25 0.49 10.53
CA ASP A 166 16.08 -0.59 11.03
C ASP A 166 15.59 -1.11 12.38
N ILE A 167 15.25 -0.20 13.30
CA ILE A 167 14.68 -0.55 14.60
C ILE A 167 13.35 -1.29 14.41
N LEU A 168 12.46 -0.78 13.55
CA LEU A 168 11.20 -1.46 13.23
C LEU A 168 11.44 -2.85 12.63
N ARG A 169 12.35 -2.96 11.65
CA ARG A 169 12.71 -4.23 11.00
C ARG A 169 13.19 -5.25 12.02
N ASP A 170 14.13 -4.87 12.87
CA ASP A 170 14.78 -5.78 13.82
C ASP A 170 13.82 -6.20 14.94
N ALA A 171 12.94 -5.28 15.38
CA ALA A 171 11.88 -5.57 16.33
C ALA A 171 10.86 -6.59 15.77
N ILE A 172 10.44 -6.44 14.50
CA ILE A 172 9.58 -7.40 13.81
C ILE A 172 10.30 -8.75 13.69
N LEU A 173 11.54 -8.76 13.21
CA LEU A 173 12.34 -9.98 13.01
C LEU A 173 12.53 -10.77 14.32
N GLY A 174 12.67 -10.07 15.45
CA GLY A 174 12.74 -10.66 16.79
C GLY A 174 11.48 -11.42 17.21
N CYS A 175 10.35 -11.24 16.50
CA CYS A 175 9.09 -11.94 16.76
C CYS A 175 8.80 -13.08 15.78
N LEU A 176 9.50 -13.12 14.64
CA LEU A 176 9.26 -14.14 13.63
C LEU A 176 9.79 -15.49 14.10
N LYS A 177 8.99 -16.53 13.81
CA LYS A 177 9.36 -17.91 14.09
C LYS A 177 10.19 -18.46 12.95
N GLU A 178 10.83 -19.59 13.21
CA GLU A 178 11.42 -20.39 12.15
C GLU A 178 10.32 -20.83 11.18
N GLY A 179 10.61 -20.73 9.89
CA GLY A 179 9.62 -20.98 8.85
C GLY A 179 10.29 -21.13 7.48
N PRO A 180 9.54 -21.56 6.46
CA PRO A 180 10.07 -21.69 5.12
C PRO A 180 10.29 -20.31 4.49
N GLN A 181 11.14 -20.26 3.48
CA GLN A 181 11.11 -19.17 2.52
C GLN A 181 9.87 -19.34 1.62
N TYR A 182 8.87 -18.47 1.77
CA TYR A 182 7.61 -18.54 1.02
C TYR A 182 7.77 -18.11 -0.44
N PHE A 183 8.69 -17.17 -0.71
CA PHE A 183 8.92 -16.61 -2.04
C PHE A 183 10.41 -16.63 -2.43
N PRO A 184 10.75 -16.80 -3.72
CA PRO A 184 12.12 -16.65 -4.22
C PRO A 184 12.75 -15.29 -3.84
N GLU A 185 14.07 -15.25 -3.66
CA GLU A 185 14.80 -14.07 -3.16
C GLU A 185 14.65 -12.81 -4.05
N ASN A 186 14.39 -13.01 -5.34
CA ASN A 186 14.25 -11.94 -6.32
C ASN A 186 12.84 -11.37 -6.44
N ILE A 187 11.87 -11.88 -5.67
CA ILE A 187 10.50 -11.37 -5.66
C ILE A 187 10.31 -10.41 -4.49
N THR A 188 9.96 -9.17 -4.82
CA THR A 188 9.64 -8.12 -3.84
C THR A 188 8.14 -7.84 -3.75
N ALA A 189 7.35 -8.42 -4.66
CA ALA A 189 5.91 -8.24 -4.73
C ALA A 189 5.19 -9.52 -5.22
N ASP A 190 4.19 -10.00 -4.48
CA ASP A 190 3.30 -11.09 -4.94
C ASP A 190 2.20 -10.53 -5.86
N THR A 191 2.60 -9.92 -6.97
CA THR A 191 1.65 -9.31 -7.90
C THR A 191 2.20 -9.23 -9.33
N THR A 192 1.31 -9.05 -10.30
CA THR A 192 1.72 -8.96 -11.71
C THR A 192 2.18 -7.56 -12.08
N MET A 193 3.05 -7.45 -13.09
CA MET A 193 3.42 -6.15 -13.67
C MET A 193 2.20 -5.34 -14.15
N ARG A 194 1.14 -6.01 -14.62
CA ARG A 194 -0.12 -5.35 -14.98
C ARG A 194 -0.75 -4.67 -13.78
N THR A 195 -0.76 -5.32 -12.62
CA THR A 195 -1.28 -4.76 -11.38
C THR A 195 -0.46 -3.57 -10.92
N ILE A 196 0.88 -3.68 -10.93
CA ILE A 196 1.78 -2.58 -10.56
C ILE A 196 1.54 -1.35 -11.45
N VAL A 197 1.48 -1.55 -12.76
CA VAL A 197 1.23 -0.47 -13.74
C VAL A 197 -0.14 0.15 -13.53
N SER A 198 -1.17 -0.66 -13.32
CA SER A 198 -2.54 -0.22 -13.02
C SER A 198 -2.55 0.71 -11.80
N GLU A 199 -1.88 0.30 -10.73
CA GLU A 199 -1.77 1.07 -9.50
C GLU A 199 -0.98 2.36 -9.71
N ILE A 200 0.12 2.36 -10.46
CA ILE A 200 0.90 3.58 -10.76
C ILE A 200 0.06 4.61 -11.50
N ILE A 201 -0.71 4.19 -12.52
CA ILE A 201 -1.61 5.08 -13.24
C ILE A 201 -2.64 5.66 -12.27
N ARG A 202 -3.22 4.81 -11.42
CA ARG A 202 -4.20 5.23 -10.40
C ARG A 202 -3.59 6.20 -9.38
N GLU A 203 -2.33 6.02 -8.98
CA GLU A 203 -1.60 6.95 -8.12
C GLU A 203 -1.52 8.34 -8.76
N LYS A 204 -1.24 8.42 -10.07
CA LYS A 204 -1.16 9.71 -10.76
C LYS A 204 -2.53 10.35 -10.90
N ILE A 205 -3.59 9.57 -11.09
CA ILE A 205 -4.97 10.10 -11.04
C ILE A 205 -5.26 10.66 -9.65
N LEU A 206 -4.95 9.90 -8.59
CA LEU A 206 -5.12 10.33 -7.20
C LEU A 206 -4.40 11.65 -6.93
N ARG A 207 -3.17 11.83 -7.41
CA ARG A 207 -2.39 13.06 -7.18
C ARG A 207 -2.85 14.28 -8.00
N ASN A 208 -3.47 14.08 -9.17
CA ASN A 208 -3.72 15.17 -10.13
C ASN A 208 -5.19 15.58 -10.28
N THR A 209 -6.11 14.84 -9.66
CA THR A 209 -7.56 15.16 -9.61
C THR A 209 -7.94 15.66 -8.22
N ASN A 210 -9.21 15.94 -7.94
CA ASN A 210 -9.75 16.29 -6.62
C ASN A 210 -11.15 15.69 -6.44
N ASP A 211 -11.74 15.90 -5.26
CA ASP A 211 -13.12 15.51 -4.93
C ASP A 211 -13.36 14.01 -5.15
N GLU A 212 -14.51 13.62 -5.71
CA GLU A 212 -14.89 12.22 -5.85
C GLU A 212 -14.25 11.51 -7.06
N VAL A 213 -13.75 12.27 -8.05
CA VAL A 213 -13.10 11.76 -9.28
C VAL A 213 -12.03 10.68 -9.03
N PRO A 214 -11.03 10.90 -8.15
CA PRO A 214 -9.99 9.88 -7.89
C PRO A 214 -10.56 8.56 -7.33
N HIS A 215 -11.65 8.64 -6.55
CA HIS A 215 -12.25 7.48 -5.89
C HIS A 215 -13.20 6.73 -6.81
N GLY A 216 -13.61 7.32 -7.94
CA GLY A 216 -14.37 6.67 -9.00
C GLY A 216 -13.52 6.05 -10.12
N ALA A 217 -12.20 6.19 -10.07
CA ALA A 217 -11.31 5.69 -11.11
C ALA A 217 -10.98 4.20 -10.96
N GLY A 218 -11.11 3.42 -12.04
CA GLY A 218 -10.66 2.03 -12.15
C GLY A 218 -9.74 1.86 -13.35
N ILE A 219 -8.69 1.03 -13.26
CA ILE A 219 -7.68 0.89 -14.30
C ILE A 219 -7.59 -0.55 -14.78
N GLU A 220 -7.75 -0.73 -16.08
CA GLU A 220 -7.68 -2.03 -16.75
C GLU A 220 -6.51 -2.01 -17.76
N ILE A 221 -5.60 -2.98 -17.65
CA ILE A 221 -4.50 -3.14 -18.61
C ILE A 221 -4.96 -4.04 -19.75
N ILE A 222 -5.33 -3.42 -20.87
CA ILE A 222 -5.78 -4.07 -22.11
C ILE A 222 -4.62 -4.88 -22.72
N ARG A 223 -3.44 -4.25 -22.78
CA ARG A 223 -2.25 -4.84 -23.38
C ARG A 223 -1.01 -4.51 -22.58
N TYR A 224 -0.17 -5.52 -22.38
CA TYR A 224 1.18 -5.38 -21.88
C TYR A 224 2.08 -6.24 -22.76
N LYS A 225 2.92 -5.60 -23.58
CA LYS A 225 3.85 -6.28 -24.49
C LYS A 225 5.28 -5.84 -24.18
N GLU A 226 6.06 -6.78 -23.68
CA GLU A 226 7.49 -6.59 -23.46
C GLU A 226 8.24 -6.55 -24.80
N PRO A 227 9.41 -5.88 -24.84
CA PRO A 227 10.24 -5.85 -26.02
C PRO A 227 10.77 -7.25 -26.36
N GLY A 228 10.81 -7.58 -27.66
CA GLY A 228 11.32 -8.86 -28.15
C GLY A 228 12.85 -8.96 -28.22
N GLY A 229 13.59 -8.11 -27.51
CA GLY A 229 15.06 -8.03 -27.55
C GLY A 229 15.62 -6.88 -26.71
N SER A 230 16.95 -6.81 -26.58
CA SER A 230 17.65 -5.75 -25.86
C SER A 230 17.44 -4.39 -26.54
N GLY A 231 16.92 -3.41 -25.78
CA GLY A 231 16.70 -2.04 -26.25
C GLY A 231 15.31 -1.76 -26.86
N GLY A 232 14.36 -2.69 -26.80
CA GLY A 232 13.00 -2.43 -27.28
C GLY A 232 12.14 -1.65 -26.28
N ILE A 233 11.02 -1.11 -26.77
CA ILE A 233 10.06 -0.32 -25.99
C ILE A 233 8.92 -1.22 -25.48
N THR A 234 8.70 -1.24 -24.18
CA THR A 234 7.53 -1.91 -23.58
C THR A 234 6.26 -1.16 -23.96
N SER A 235 5.32 -1.83 -24.63
CA SER A 235 4.06 -1.22 -25.05
C SER A 235 2.93 -1.58 -24.10
N ILE A 236 2.28 -0.55 -23.55
CA ILE A 236 1.22 -0.67 -22.56
C ILE A 236 -0.01 0.10 -23.03
N GLU A 237 -1.16 -0.56 -23.00
CA GLU A 237 -2.46 0.01 -23.34
C GLU A 237 -3.41 -0.18 -22.16
N ALA A 238 -4.01 0.91 -21.66
CA ALA A 238 -4.88 0.85 -20.49
C ALA A 238 -6.15 1.71 -20.61
N ASN A 239 -7.27 1.18 -20.10
CA ASN A 239 -8.51 1.93 -19.89
C ASN A 239 -8.52 2.55 -18.49
N ILE A 240 -8.95 3.81 -18.42
CA ILE A 240 -9.34 4.51 -17.19
C ILE A 240 -10.85 4.59 -17.17
N TYR A 241 -11.48 3.80 -16.31
CA TYR A 241 -12.92 3.83 -16.07
C TYR A 241 -13.28 4.90 -15.06
N CYS A 242 -14.39 5.59 -15.31
CA CYS A 242 -15.05 6.50 -14.37
C CYS A 242 -16.56 6.33 -14.45
N GLU A 243 -17.29 6.70 -13.40
CA GLU A 243 -18.75 6.46 -13.35
C GLU A 243 -19.56 7.51 -14.10
N LYS A 244 -19.06 8.76 -14.19
CA LYS A 244 -19.81 9.88 -14.75
C LYS A 244 -19.10 10.51 -15.95
N ALA A 245 -19.89 10.99 -16.92
CA ALA A 245 -19.37 11.75 -18.06
C ALA A 245 -18.64 13.04 -17.63
N THR A 246 -19.09 13.68 -16.54
CA THR A 246 -18.39 14.83 -15.93
C THR A 246 -16.99 14.46 -15.46
N HIS A 247 -16.83 13.29 -14.82
CA HIS A 247 -15.52 12.78 -14.40
C HIS A 247 -14.61 12.47 -15.58
N LYS A 248 -15.16 11.91 -16.67
CA LYS A 248 -14.41 11.74 -17.93
C LYS A 248 -13.86 13.07 -18.43
N GLY A 249 -14.66 14.14 -18.41
CA GLY A 249 -14.21 15.49 -18.76
C GLY A 249 -13.05 15.97 -17.88
N ILE A 250 -13.12 15.76 -16.56
CA ILE A 250 -12.08 16.16 -15.60
C ILE A 250 -10.78 15.36 -15.81
N LEU A 251 -10.87 14.05 -16.03
CA LEU A 251 -9.72 13.17 -16.27
C LEU A 251 -8.99 13.50 -17.57
N ILE A 252 -9.73 13.88 -18.62
CA ILE A 252 -9.16 14.33 -19.89
C ILE A 252 -8.55 15.72 -19.72
N GLY A 253 -9.30 16.65 -19.11
CA GLY A 253 -8.94 18.05 -18.99
C GLY A 253 -9.07 18.82 -20.31
N LYS A 254 -8.93 20.15 -20.24
CA LYS A 254 -8.95 21.01 -21.44
C LYS A 254 -7.87 20.54 -22.41
N ASN A 255 -8.25 20.31 -23.68
CA ASN A 255 -7.35 19.82 -24.74
C ASN A 255 -6.56 18.54 -24.39
N GLY A 256 -7.03 17.72 -23.45
CA GLY A 256 -6.32 16.51 -23.03
C GLY A 256 -5.13 16.73 -22.09
N GLU A 257 -4.91 17.96 -21.59
CA GLU A 257 -3.75 18.32 -20.77
C GLU A 257 -3.64 17.49 -19.49
N LYS A 258 -4.76 17.20 -18.83
CA LYS A 258 -4.77 16.43 -17.58
C LYS A 258 -4.39 14.97 -17.83
N LEU A 259 -4.96 14.35 -18.86
CA LEU A 259 -4.61 12.99 -19.24
C LEU A 259 -3.14 12.88 -19.66
N LYS A 260 -2.62 13.88 -20.40
CA LYS A 260 -1.20 13.98 -20.76
C LYS A 260 -0.30 14.09 -19.53
N GLN A 261 -0.68 14.89 -18.54
CA GLN A 261 0.03 15.02 -17.27
C GLN A 261 0.08 13.70 -16.50
N ILE A 262 -1.08 13.03 -16.37
CA ILE A 262 -1.21 11.72 -15.71
C ILE A 262 -0.34 10.68 -16.42
N GLY A 263 -0.48 10.55 -17.75
CA GLY A 263 0.26 9.59 -18.55
C GLY A 263 1.76 9.81 -18.53
N SER A 264 2.22 11.07 -18.60
CA SER A 264 3.65 11.41 -18.56
C SER A 264 4.26 11.13 -17.18
N ALA A 265 3.52 11.38 -16.10
CA ALA A 265 3.97 11.05 -14.74
C ALA A 265 3.96 9.54 -14.47
N ALA A 266 2.97 8.80 -14.99
CA ALA A 266 2.88 7.36 -14.84
C ALA A 266 3.99 6.66 -15.63
N ARG A 267 4.18 7.04 -16.91
CA ARG A 267 5.22 6.50 -17.78
C ARG A 267 6.60 6.56 -17.13
N ARG A 268 7.00 7.72 -16.57
CA ARG A 268 8.29 7.88 -15.89
C ARG A 268 8.48 6.93 -14.71
N ASP A 269 7.44 6.66 -13.93
CA ASP A 269 7.52 5.72 -12.81
C ASP A 269 7.59 4.28 -13.32
N ILE A 270 6.84 3.94 -14.37
CA ILE A 270 6.84 2.60 -14.97
C ILE A 270 8.21 2.30 -15.62
N GLU A 271 8.82 3.27 -16.33
CA GLU A 271 10.15 3.11 -16.95
C GLU A 271 11.23 2.73 -15.93
N ARG A 272 11.17 3.27 -14.71
CA ARG A 272 12.10 2.92 -13.64
C ARG A 272 11.95 1.48 -13.18
N ILE A 273 10.71 1.00 -13.07
CA ILE A 273 10.41 -0.36 -12.58
C ILE A 273 10.71 -1.39 -13.66
N VAL A 274 10.36 -1.09 -14.92
CA VAL A 274 10.61 -1.98 -16.06
C VAL A 274 12.10 -1.96 -16.48
N GLY A 275 12.86 -0.94 -16.08
CA GLY A 275 14.27 -0.80 -16.47
C GLY A 275 14.47 -0.47 -17.94
N GLY A 276 13.50 0.19 -18.58
CA GLY A 276 13.52 0.45 -20.03
C GLY A 276 12.47 1.46 -20.48
N GLN A 277 12.46 1.79 -21.78
CA GLN A 277 11.51 2.75 -22.36
C GLN A 277 10.09 2.18 -22.44
N VAL A 278 9.08 3.03 -22.22
CA VAL A 278 7.67 2.62 -22.22
C VAL A 278 6.85 3.47 -23.18
N ASN A 279 6.05 2.82 -24.03
CA ASN A 279 4.98 3.46 -24.79
C ASN A 279 3.64 3.21 -24.09
N LEU A 280 3.16 4.21 -23.33
CA LEU A 280 1.92 4.14 -22.56
C LEU A 280 0.78 4.85 -23.29
N LYS A 281 -0.28 4.11 -23.64
CA LYS A 281 -1.54 4.64 -24.20
C LYS A 281 -2.68 4.50 -23.19
N LEU A 282 -3.41 5.59 -23.00
CA LEU A 282 -4.50 5.69 -22.02
C LEU A 282 -5.80 6.14 -22.71
N TRP A 283 -6.91 5.47 -22.40
CA TRP A 283 -8.26 5.87 -22.83
C TRP A 283 -9.17 6.06 -21.64
N VAL A 284 -9.95 7.15 -21.62
CA VAL A 284 -10.94 7.39 -20.56
C VAL A 284 -12.32 6.92 -21.03
N LYS A 285 -12.90 5.96 -20.31
CA LYS A 285 -14.21 5.37 -20.59
C LYS A 285 -15.17 5.64 -19.43
N VAL A 286 -16.44 5.89 -19.75
CA VAL A 286 -17.50 5.97 -18.75
C VAL A 286 -18.10 4.57 -18.61
N LYS A 287 -18.16 4.07 -17.38
CA LYS A 287 -18.85 2.84 -17.03
C LYS A 287 -19.60 3.10 -15.74
N ASP A 288 -20.90 3.31 -15.88
CA ASP A 288 -21.76 3.69 -14.78
C ASP A 288 -21.77 2.60 -13.70
N ASP A 289 -21.79 3.04 -12.44
CA ASP A 289 -21.83 2.21 -11.23
C ASP A 289 -20.88 0.99 -11.21
N TRP A 290 -19.69 1.11 -11.83
CA TRP A 290 -18.80 -0.04 -11.98
C TRP A 290 -18.32 -0.61 -10.63
N ARG A 291 -18.28 0.21 -9.57
CA ARG A 291 -17.87 -0.22 -8.21
C ARG A 291 -18.86 -1.18 -7.55
N ASN A 292 -20.07 -1.31 -8.10
CA ASN A 292 -21.09 -2.28 -7.68
C ASN A 292 -21.28 -3.42 -8.70
N SER A 293 -20.57 -3.39 -9.84
CA SER A 293 -20.65 -4.41 -10.88
C SER A 293 -19.65 -5.55 -10.61
N PRO A 294 -20.10 -6.78 -10.28
CA PRO A 294 -19.19 -7.89 -9.98
C PRO A 294 -18.28 -8.26 -11.15
N GLY A 295 -18.77 -8.17 -12.39
CA GLY A 295 -17.97 -8.42 -13.59
C GLY A 295 -16.81 -7.43 -13.71
N MET A 296 -17.08 -6.15 -13.47
CA MET A 296 -16.03 -5.11 -13.46
C MET A 296 -15.06 -5.27 -12.31
N LEU A 297 -15.54 -5.62 -11.11
CA LEU A 297 -14.67 -5.87 -9.97
C LEU A 297 -13.69 -7.00 -10.28
N LYS A 298 -14.17 -8.11 -10.84
CA LYS A 298 -13.34 -9.23 -11.28
C LYS A 298 -12.34 -8.82 -12.38
N GLU A 299 -12.81 -8.10 -13.39
CA GLU A 299 -11.98 -7.61 -14.51
C GLU A 299 -10.84 -6.69 -14.02
N LEU A 300 -11.11 -5.91 -12.96
CA LEU A 300 -10.13 -5.01 -12.33
C LEU A 300 -9.30 -5.69 -11.22
N GLY A 301 -9.48 -7.00 -10.99
CA GLY A 301 -8.69 -7.77 -10.03
C GLY A 301 -9.15 -7.65 -8.56
N PHE A 302 -10.41 -7.29 -8.32
CA PHE A 302 -11.05 -7.28 -7.00
C PHE A 302 -11.98 -8.50 -6.86
N GLN A 303 -11.43 -9.65 -6.47
CA GLN A 303 -12.17 -10.89 -6.19
C GLN A 303 -11.67 -11.56 -4.92
#